data_AF-A0A7C4YQK9-F1
#
_entry.id   AF-A0A7C4YQK9-F1
#
_cell.length_a   1.000
_cell.length_b   1.000
_cell.length_c   1.000
_cell.angle_alpha   90.00
_cell.angle_beta   90.00
_cell.angle_gamma   90.00
#
_symmetry.space_group_name_H-M   'P 1'
#
loop_
_entity.id
_entity.type
_entity.pdbx_description
1 polymer ?
#
loop_
_entity_poly.entity_id
_entity_poly.type
_entity_poly.pdbx_seq_one_letter_code
_entity_poly.pdbx_strand_id
1 'polypeptide(L)'
;MRHAVVSLFAAGLLLMSVQADEGMWLLNDPPKKLLKEKYGFDLTDAWLENARLASVRFNSGGSGGFVSPDGLIVTNHHIGAESLQKLSPPGKDYYKNGYYARTRKQELKCPDLELNVLHQIADVTERVNAAVKADMTPAQAFAARRRIMSEIEKDSLDQTGLRSDVVTLYQGGLYHLYRYKKYTDVRLVMAPEHGIAFFGGDT
;
A
#
# COMPACT_ATOMS: atom_id res chain seq x y z
N MET A 1 28.51 65.32 -16.37
CA MET A 1 29.12 63.98 -16.39
C MET A 1 28.60 63.24 -15.17
N ARG A 2 27.55 62.39 -15.30
CA ARG A 2 27.66 60.92 -15.46
C ARG A 2 28.47 60.30 -14.30
N HIS A 3 27.95 59.58 -13.31
CA HIS A 3 26.77 58.73 -13.18
C HIS A 3 26.39 58.61 -11.69
N ALA A 4 25.10 58.69 -11.36
CA ALA A 4 24.58 58.33 -10.05
C ALA A 4 23.28 57.56 -10.27
N VAL A 5 23.34 56.23 -10.21
CA VAL A 5 22.23 55.36 -9.78
C VAL A 5 22.85 54.10 -9.20
N VAL A 6 22.94 54.04 -7.88
CA VAL A 6 23.14 52.78 -7.15
C VAL A 6 21.75 52.13 -7.06
N SER A 7 21.47 51.20 -7.98
CA SER A 7 20.28 50.36 -7.87
C SER A 7 20.55 49.24 -6.87
N LEU A 8 20.13 49.47 -5.63
CA LEU A 8 20.04 48.43 -4.60
C LEU A 8 18.88 47.49 -4.97
N PHE A 9 19.16 46.43 -5.72
CA PHE A 9 18.20 45.34 -5.92
C PHE A 9 18.13 44.52 -4.63
N ALA A 10 17.29 44.96 -3.70
CA ALA A 10 16.88 44.15 -2.57
C ALA A 10 16.00 43.01 -3.10
N ALA A 11 16.61 41.85 -3.36
CA ALA A 11 15.89 40.62 -3.63
C ALA A 11 15.19 40.19 -2.34
N GLY A 12 13.97 40.68 -2.14
CA GLY A 12 13.04 40.16 -1.14
C GLY A 12 12.68 38.72 -1.51
N LEU A 13 13.46 37.77 -1.00
CA LEU A 13 13.03 36.38 -0.90
C LEU A 13 11.84 36.35 0.05
N LEU A 14 10.64 36.51 -0.53
CA LEU A 14 9.41 36.05 0.08
C LEU A 14 9.61 34.57 0.39
N LEU A 15 9.88 34.28 1.67
CA LEU A 15 9.77 32.96 2.25
C LEU A 15 8.29 32.57 2.21
N MET A 16 7.79 32.22 1.03
CA MET A 16 6.51 31.55 0.92
C MET A 16 6.70 30.20 1.61
N SER A 17 6.09 30.04 2.79
CA SER A 17 5.98 28.75 3.43
C SER A 17 5.17 27.85 2.52
N VAL A 18 5.84 26.95 1.80
CA VAL A 18 5.15 25.88 1.08
C VAL A 18 4.62 24.92 2.14
N GLN A 19 3.32 24.95 2.36
CA GLN A 19 2.64 23.99 3.23
C GLN A 19 2.07 22.86 2.37
N ALA A 20 2.46 21.62 2.67
CA ALA A 20 1.77 20.46 2.14
C ALA A 20 0.61 20.15 3.10
N ASP A 21 -0.62 20.44 2.67
CA ASP A 21 -1.83 20.23 3.48
C ASP A 21 -2.31 18.77 3.51
N GLU A 22 -1.87 17.96 2.54
CA GLU A 22 -2.29 16.58 2.33
C GLU A 22 -1.08 15.65 2.09
N GLY A 23 -1.31 14.34 2.15
CA GLY A 23 -0.27 13.35 1.91
C GLY A 23 -0.75 11.92 2.13
N MET A 24 0.01 10.97 1.59
CA MET A 24 -0.12 9.56 1.93
C MET A 24 0.83 9.28 3.10
N TRP A 25 0.26 9.26 4.31
CA TRP A 25 1.02 9.11 5.55
C TRP A 25 1.31 7.65 5.86
N LEU A 26 2.43 7.40 6.55
CA LEU A 26 2.77 6.06 7.00
C LEU A 26 1.86 5.66 8.16
N LEU A 27 1.46 4.39 8.20
CA LEU A 27 0.63 3.87 9.30
C LEU A 27 1.37 3.86 10.64
N ASN A 28 2.70 3.89 10.65
CA ASN A 28 3.50 3.99 11.88
C ASN A 28 3.92 5.43 12.21
N ASP A 29 3.59 6.41 11.36
CA ASP A 29 3.81 7.84 11.61
C ASP A 29 2.66 8.69 11.02
N PRO A 30 1.43 8.52 11.53
CA PRO A 30 0.28 9.26 11.04
C PRO A 30 0.25 10.70 11.61
N PRO A 31 -0.36 11.66 10.91
CA PRO A 31 -0.37 13.07 11.30
C PRO A 31 -1.45 13.35 12.36
N LYS A 32 -1.37 12.70 13.53
CA LYS A 32 -2.42 12.74 14.58
C LYS A 32 -2.81 14.15 14.99
N LYS A 33 -1.82 15.03 15.18
CA LYS A 33 -2.03 16.42 15.58
C LYS A 33 -2.85 17.19 14.52
N LEU A 34 -2.44 17.08 13.25
CA LEU A 34 -3.13 17.71 12.13
C LEU A 34 -4.59 17.22 12.02
N LEU A 35 -4.81 15.91 12.14
CA LEU A 35 -6.16 15.33 12.06
C LEU A 35 -7.08 15.84 13.17
N LYS A 36 -6.55 15.97 14.39
CA LYS A 36 -7.29 16.49 15.53
C LYS A 36 -7.60 17.98 15.39
N GLU A 37 -6.62 18.79 14.99
CA GLU A 37 -6.79 20.25 14.87
C GLU A 37 -7.69 20.64 13.69
N LYS A 38 -7.56 19.96 12.54
CA LYS A 38 -8.28 20.31 11.31
C LYS A 38 -9.67 19.66 11.23
N TYR A 39 -9.81 18.43 11.70
CA TYR A 39 -11.03 17.63 11.52
C TYR A 39 -11.69 17.20 12.85
N GLY A 40 -11.11 17.54 14.00
CA GLY A 40 -11.62 17.08 15.30
C GLY A 40 -11.50 15.57 15.51
N PHE A 41 -10.73 14.86 14.68
CA PHE A 41 -10.62 13.41 14.74
C PHE A 41 -9.43 12.99 15.60
N ASP A 42 -9.72 12.33 16.72
CA ASP A 42 -8.69 11.78 17.60
C ASP A 42 -8.26 10.38 17.12
N LEU A 43 -7.19 10.34 16.33
CA LEU A 43 -6.63 9.10 15.79
C LEU A 43 -5.85 8.34 16.88
N THR A 44 -6.56 7.45 17.59
CA THR A 44 -5.98 6.57 18.61
C THR A 44 -5.20 5.41 18.00
N ASP A 45 -4.25 4.86 18.77
CA ASP A 45 -3.47 3.69 18.32
C ASP A 45 -4.35 2.45 18.12
N ALA A 46 -5.34 2.24 18.99
CA ALA A 46 -6.28 1.13 18.86
C ALA A 46 -7.14 1.24 17.59
N TRP A 47 -7.58 2.46 17.23
CA TRP A 47 -8.29 2.67 15.98
C TRP A 47 -7.39 2.36 14.78
N LEU A 48 -6.14 2.83 14.81
CA LEU A 48 -5.19 2.63 13.73
C LEU A 48 -4.79 1.16 13.56
N GLU A 49 -4.62 0.44 14.67
CA GLU A 49 -4.40 -1.00 14.67
C GLU A 49 -5.59 -1.74 14.03
N ASN A 50 -6.81 -1.41 14.44
CA ASN A 50 -8.02 -2.01 13.86
C ASN A 50 -8.13 -1.70 12.36
N ALA A 51 -7.93 -0.45 11.94
CA ALA A 51 -7.95 -0.05 10.53
C ALA A 51 -6.88 -0.80 9.72
N ARG A 52 -5.66 -0.91 10.24
CA ARG A 52 -4.55 -1.65 9.62
C ARG A 52 -4.89 -3.14 9.44
N LEU A 53 -5.43 -3.78 10.46
CA LEU A 53 -5.79 -5.21 10.42
C LEU A 53 -7.03 -5.50 9.58
N ALA A 54 -7.94 -4.52 9.45
CA ALA A 54 -9.11 -4.61 8.58
C ALA A 54 -8.78 -4.37 7.10
N SER A 55 -7.62 -3.78 6.78
CA SER A 55 -7.22 -3.43 5.41
C SER A 55 -6.44 -4.55 4.72
N VAL A 56 -6.73 -4.79 3.44
CA VAL A 56 -6.06 -5.82 2.63
C VAL A 56 -5.48 -5.26 1.34
N ARG A 57 -4.27 -5.72 1.00
CA ARG A 57 -3.63 -5.50 -0.31
C ARG A 57 -3.83 -6.72 -1.19
N PHE A 58 -4.31 -6.49 -2.42
CA PHE A 58 -4.41 -7.52 -3.46
C PHE A 58 -3.08 -7.63 -4.20
N ASN A 59 -2.57 -8.84 -4.42
CA ASN A 59 -1.32 -9.04 -5.18
C ASN A 59 -1.44 -8.64 -6.66
N SER A 60 -2.66 -8.65 -7.22
CA SER A 60 -2.99 -8.13 -8.55
C SER A 60 -3.03 -6.60 -8.62
N GLY A 61 -2.83 -5.91 -7.49
CA GLY A 61 -3.00 -4.46 -7.36
C GLY A 61 -4.37 -4.10 -6.80
N GLY A 62 -4.44 -2.96 -6.12
CA GLY A 62 -5.65 -2.48 -5.45
C GLY A 62 -5.74 -2.86 -3.97
N SER A 63 -6.79 -2.38 -3.33
CA SER A 63 -7.04 -2.53 -1.89
C SER A 63 -8.46 -3.03 -1.63
N GLY A 64 -8.69 -3.54 -0.43
CA GLY A 64 -10.02 -3.84 0.07
C GLY A 64 -10.04 -3.80 1.60
N GLY A 65 -11.18 -4.16 2.17
CA GLY A 65 -11.34 -4.24 3.62
C GLY A 65 -12.23 -5.39 4.05
N PHE A 66 -11.91 -5.97 5.21
CA PHE A 66 -12.81 -6.88 5.90
C PHE A 66 -14.06 -6.13 6.38
N VAL A 67 -15.22 -6.72 6.15
CA VAL A 67 -16.52 -6.17 6.55
C VAL A 67 -17.35 -7.15 7.38
N SER A 68 -16.81 -8.33 7.68
CA SER A 68 -17.44 -9.30 8.58
C SER A 68 -16.40 -10.11 9.38
N PRO A 69 -16.79 -10.64 10.55
CA PRO A 69 -15.93 -11.49 11.37
C PRO A 69 -15.63 -12.85 10.70
N ASP A 70 -16.41 -13.23 9.69
CA ASP A 70 -16.24 -14.47 8.94
C ASP A 70 -15.30 -14.32 7.73
N GLY A 71 -14.65 -13.16 7.59
CA GLY A 71 -13.66 -12.91 6.55
C GLY A 71 -14.23 -12.43 5.21
N LEU A 72 -15.45 -11.88 5.19
CA LEU A 72 -15.96 -11.22 3.99
C LEU A 72 -15.15 -9.96 3.70
N ILE A 73 -14.70 -9.81 2.47
CA ILE A 73 -13.88 -8.69 2.00
C ILE A 73 -14.62 -7.96 0.89
N VAL A 74 -14.59 -6.64 0.93
CA VAL A 74 -15.06 -5.79 -0.18
C VAL A 74 -13.87 -5.14 -0.89
N THR A 75 -13.99 -5.04 -2.21
CA THR A 75 -13.06 -4.32 -3.07
C THR A 75 -13.83 -3.79 -4.29
N ASN A 76 -13.19 -3.00 -5.16
CA ASN A 76 -13.83 -2.53 -6.37
C ASN A 76 -13.93 -3.64 -7.43
N HIS A 77 -14.94 -3.57 -8.29
CA HIS A 77 -15.16 -4.55 -9.36
C HIS A 77 -13.93 -4.72 -10.27
N HIS A 78 -13.27 -3.63 -10.66
CA HIS A 78 -12.11 -3.68 -11.54
C HIS A 78 -10.91 -4.41 -10.91
N ILE A 79 -10.78 -4.43 -9.59
CA ILE A 79 -9.75 -5.20 -8.88
C ILE A 79 -10.02 -6.70 -9.02
N GLY A 80 -11.29 -7.10 -8.98
CA GLY A 80 -11.74 -8.49 -9.17
C GLY A 80 -11.88 -8.93 -10.63
N ALA A 81 -11.69 -8.03 -11.61
CA ALA A 81 -11.97 -8.27 -13.02
C ALA A 81 -11.27 -9.51 -13.59
N GLU A 82 -9.97 -9.65 -13.31
CA GLU A 82 -9.18 -10.80 -13.76
C GLU A 82 -9.70 -12.12 -13.16
N SER A 83 -10.11 -12.11 -11.89
CA SER A 83 -10.70 -13.28 -11.24
C SER A 83 -12.03 -13.66 -11.89
N LEU A 84 -12.88 -12.69 -12.23
CA LEU A 84 -14.15 -12.93 -12.91
C LEU A 84 -13.94 -13.58 -14.28
N GLN A 85 -12.95 -13.09 -15.04
CA GLN A 85 -12.60 -13.66 -16.34
C GLN A 85 -12.06 -15.10 -16.20
N LYS A 86 -11.10 -15.34 -15.30
CA LYS A 86 -10.52 -16.67 -15.07
C LYS A 86 -11.54 -17.70 -14.57
N LEU A 87 -12.52 -17.26 -13.78
CA LEU A 87 -13.54 -18.12 -13.20
C LEU A 87 -14.71 -18.42 -14.13
N SER A 88 -14.85 -17.67 -15.23
CA SER A 88 -15.97 -17.83 -16.18
C SER A 88 -15.88 -19.18 -16.92
N PRO A 89 -16.82 -20.13 -16.69
CA PRO A 89 -16.81 -21.39 -17.40
C PRO A 89 -17.33 -21.23 -18.85
N PRO A 90 -17.13 -22.22 -19.74
CA PRO A 90 -17.67 -22.18 -21.09
C PRO A 90 -19.17 -21.87 -21.10
N GLY A 91 -19.57 -20.88 -21.91
CA GLY A 91 -20.96 -20.43 -22.04
C GLY A 91 -21.46 -19.52 -20.92
N LYS A 92 -20.62 -19.15 -19.94
CA LYS A 92 -20.93 -18.10 -18.95
C LYS A 92 -19.85 -17.05 -18.95
N ASP A 93 -20.25 -15.82 -18.71
CA ASP A 93 -19.36 -14.67 -18.59
C ASP A 93 -19.70 -13.95 -17.29
N TYR A 94 -18.92 -14.21 -16.24
CA TYR A 94 -19.10 -13.60 -14.92
C TYR A 94 -18.63 -12.15 -14.87
N TYR A 95 -17.73 -11.75 -15.79
CA TYR A 95 -17.35 -10.35 -15.90
C TYR A 95 -18.53 -9.53 -16.41
N LYS A 96 -19.17 -9.98 -17.49
CA LYS A 96 -20.33 -9.29 -18.10
C LYS A 96 -21.59 -9.41 -17.25
N ASN A 97 -21.95 -10.63 -16.86
CA ASN A 97 -23.27 -10.94 -16.26
C ASN A 97 -23.23 -11.04 -14.73
N GLY A 98 -22.11 -10.73 -14.10
CA GLY A 98 -21.94 -10.84 -12.66
C GLY A 98 -21.92 -12.30 -12.16
N TYR A 99 -21.79 -12.42 -10.84
CA TYR A 99 -21.79 -13.70 -10.14
C TYR A 99 -22.33 -13.51 -8.72
N TYR A 100 -23.06 -14.50 -8.20
CA TYR A 100 -23.53 -14.50 -6.82
C TYR A 100 -23.60 -15.92 -6.25
N ALA A 101 -22.77 -16.19 -5.25
CA ALA A 101 -22.82 -17.41 -4.45
C ALA A 101 -23.89 -17.27 -3.35
N ARG A 102 -24.93 -18.12 -3.40
CA ARG A 102 -25.99 -18.15 -2.37
C ARG A 102 -25.53 -18.84 -1.09
N THR A 103 -24.46 -19.62 -1.15
CA THR A 103 -23.92 -20.39 -0.03
C THR A 103 -22.39 -20.45 -0.10
N ARG A 104 -21.72 -20.69 1.03
CA ARG A 104 -20.24 -20.85 1.08
C ARG A 104 -19.70 -21.94 0.16
N LYS A 105 -20.49 -22.99 -0.10
CA LYS A 105 -20.10 -24.08 -1.00
C LYS A 105 -20.07 -23.65 -2.48
N GLN A 106 -20.77 -22.58 -2.82
CA GLN A 106 -20.80 -22.05 -4.18
C GLN A 106 -19.66 -21.07 -4.43
N GLU A 107 -19.07 -20.47 -3.38
CA GLU A 107 -17.94 -19.53 -3.52
C GLU A 107 -16.79 -20.15 -4.32
N LEU A 108 -16.36 -19.42 -5.35
CA LEU A 108 -15.39 -19.92 -6.32
C LEU A 108 -13.99 -19.48 -5.93
N LYS A 109 -13.08 -20.43 -5.75
CA LYS A 109 -11.67 -20.12 -5.44
C LYS A 109 -11.02 -19.37 -6.60
N CYS A 110 -10.58 -18.14 -6.36
CA CYS A 110 -9.87 -17.32 -7.33
C CYS A 110 -8.47 -17.89 -7.59
N PRO A 111 -8.12 -18.26 -8.83
CA PRO A 111 -6.77 -18.70 -9.15
C PRO A 111 -5.75 -17.56 -8.98
N ASP A 112 -4.58 -17.89 -8.43
CA ASP A 112 -3.42 -16.99 -8.28
C ASP A 112 -3.65 -15.72 -7.44
N LEU A 113 -4.81 -15.61 -6.79
CA LEU A 113 -5.16 -14.46 -5.95
C LEU A 113 -4.59 -14.62 -4.54
N GLU A 114 -3.87 -13.60 -4.11
CA GLU A 114 -3.27 -13.52 -2.78
C GLU A 114 -3.66 -12.19 -2.12
N LEU A 115 -4.17 -12.27 -0.90
CA LEU A 115 -4.44 -11.09 -0.07
C LEU A 115 -3.40 -10.98 1.04
N ASN A 116 -2.93 -9.75 1.27
CA ASN A 116 -1.91 -9.43 2.25
C ASN A 116 -2.46 -8.44 3.27
N VAL A 117 -2.50 -8.84 4.54
CA VAL A 117 -2.83 -7.95 5.66
C VAL A 117 -1.54 -7.50 6.31
N LEU A 118 -1.32 -6.19 6.40
CA LEU A 118 -0.12 -5.66 7.06
C LEU A 118 -0.22 -5.87 8.56
N HIS A 119 0.61 -6.73 9.12
CA HIS A 119 0.64 -7.07 10.55
C HIS A 119 1.60 -6.21 11.36
N GLN A 120 2.73 -5.81 10.78
CA GLN A 120 3.74 -5.03 11.49
C GLN A 120 4.60 -4.23 10.52
N ILE A 121 5.04 -3.06 10.99
CA ILE A 121 6.11 -2.26 10.38
C ILE A 121 7.25 -2.19 11.40
N ALA A 122 8.49 -2.40 10.95
CA ALA A 122 9.69 -2.18 11.75
C ALA A 122 10.68 -1.31 10.97
N ASP A 123 11.29 -0.33 11.63
CA ASP A 123 12.37 0.44 11.02
C ASP A 123 13.65 -0.41 11.00
N VAL A 124 14.24 -0.57 9.82
CA VAL A 124 15.49 -1.31 9.59
C VAL A 124 16.55 -0.44 8.92
N THR A 125 16.36 0.88 8.91
CA THR A 125 17.22 1.86 8.25
C THR A 125 18.67 1.74 8.68
N GLU A 126 18.92 1.64 9.99
CA GLU A 126 20.27 1.49 10.52
C GLU A 126 20.96 0.22 10.00
N ARG A 127 20.26 -0.92 10.03
CA ARG A 127 20.78 -2.21 9.55
C ARG A 127 21.09 -2.17 8.06
N VAL A 128 20.24 -1.54 7.26
CA VAL A 128 20.48 -1.40 5.81
C VAL A 128 21.65 -0.47 5.52
N ASN A 129 21.75 0.66 6.22
CA ASN A 129 22.82 1.63 6.02
C ASN A 129 24.18 1.11 6.49
N ALA A 130 24.22 0.32 7.57
CA ALA A 130 25.44 -0.29 8.07
C ALA A 130 26.11 -1.25 7.07
N ALA A 131 25.36 -1.79 6.10
CA ALA A 131 25.90 -2.65 5.05
C ALA A 131 26.71 -1.88 3.98
N VAL A 132 26.57 -0.55 3.92
CA VAL A 132 27.23 0.31 2.92
C VAL A 132 28.44 0.98 3.54
N LYS A 133 29.62 0.72 2.99
CA LYS A 133 30.88 1.34 3.44
C LYS A 133 31.22 2.57 2.59
N ALA A 134 31.95 3.52 3.17
CA ALA A 134 32.27 4.80 2.53
C ALA A 134 33.14 4.67 1.27
N ASP A 135 33.90 3.58 1.15
CA ASP A 135 34.80 3.28 0.02
C ASP A 135 34.10 2.54 -1.13
N MET A 136 32.83 2.16 -0.97
CA MET A 136 32.07 1.45 -2.01
C MET A 136 31.71 2.37 -3.17
N THR A 137 31.86 1.86 -4.40
CA THR A 137 31.25 2.51 -5.57
C THR A 137 29.73 2.48 -5.47
N PRO A 138 29.00 3.36 -6.20
CA PRO A 138 27.54 3.35 -6.20
C PRO A 138 26.93 1.97 -6.53
N ALA A 139 27.54 1.23 -7.46
CA ALA A 139 27.09 -0.11 -7.83
C ALA A 139 27.29 -1.13 -6.71
N GLN A 140 28.44 -1.07 -6.00
CA GLN A 140 28.70 -1.92 -4.84
C GLN A 140 27.75 -1.61 -3.69
N ALA A 141 27.50 -0.34 -3.41
CA ALA A 141 26.56 0.10 -2.38
C ALA A 141 25.12 -0.38 -2.69
N PHE A 142 24.68 -0.31 -3.95
CA PHE A 142 23.39 -0.84 -4.37
C PHE A 142 23.29 -2.36 -4.17
N ALA A 143 24.32 -3.11 -4.58
CA ALA A 143 24.38 -4.55 -4.39
C ALA A 143 24.40 -4.95 -2.90
N ALA A 144 25.13 -4.20 -2.06
CA ALA A 144 25.17 -4.40 -0.61
C ALA A 144 23.79 -4.19 0.03
N ARG A 145 23.10 -3.09 -0.32
CA ARG A 145 21.73 -2.82 0.14
C ARG A 145 20.77 -3.94 -0.26
N ARG A 146 20.78 -4.39 -1.53
CA ARG A 146 19.90 -5.49 -1.96
C ARG A 146 20.17 -6.77 -1.17
N ARG A 147 21.43 -7.10 -0.92
CA ARG A 147 21.80 -8.29 -0.15
C ARG A 147 21.27 -8.22 1.29
N ILE A 148 21.54 -7.13 2.01
CA ILE A 148 21.10 -7.01 3.40
C ILE A 148 19.56 -6.94 3.51
N MET A 149 18.87 -6.31 2.55
CA MET A 149 17.41 -6.32 2.51
C MET A 149 16.86 -7.75 2.37
N SER A 150 17.39 -8.55 1.44
CA SER A 150 16.96 -9.95 1.30
C SER A 150 17.30 -10.81 2.51
N GLU A 151 18.41 -10.55 3.20
CA GLU A 151 18.74 -11.20 4.48
C GLU A 151 17.73 -10.83 5.57
N ILE A 152 17.39 -9.54 5.72
CA ILE A 152 16.37 -9.06 6.67
C ILE A 152 15.00 -9.72 6.40
N GLU A 153 14.58 -9.76 5.13
CA GLU A 153 13.31 -10.36 4.70
C GLU A 153 13.27 -11.85 5.04
N LYS A 154 14.35 -12.58 4.73
CA LYS A 154 14.48 -14.00 5.03
C LYS A 154 14.48 -14.26 6.54
N ASP A 155 15.32 -13.55 7.30
CA ASP A 155 15.38 -13.69 8.76
C ASP A 155 13.99 -13.47 9.39
N SER A 156 13.28 -12.45 8.92
CA SER A 156 11.95 -12.11 9.39
C SER A 156 10.92 -13.19 9.03
N LEU A 157 10.97 -13.72 7.80
CA LEU A 157 10.11 -14.83 7.38
C LEU A 157 10.38 -16.08 8.22
N ASP A 158 11.64 -16.45 8.42
CA ASP A 158 12.03 -17.64 9.18
C ASP A 158 11.60 -17.53 10.66
N GLN A 159 11.65 -16.32 11.24
CA GLN A 159 11.26 -16.08 12.64
C GLN A 159 9.74 -15.99 12.85
N THR A 160 9.01 -15.41 11.91
CA THR A 160 7.59 -15.03 12.13
C THR A 160 6.61 -15.83 11.29
N GLY A 161 7.07 -16.48 10.22
CA GLY A 161 6.22 -17.10 9.19
C GLY A 161 5.44 -16.08 8.34
N LEU A 162 5.64 -14.78 8.55
CA LEU A 162 4.96 -13.72 7.81
C LEU A 162 5.76 -13.36 6.56
N ARG A 163 5.06 -13.14 5.44
CA ARG A 163 5.66 -12.56 4.24
C ARG A 163 6.27 -11.22 4.64
N SER A 164 7.54 -11.03 4.36
CA SER A 164 8.30 -9.88 4.82
C SER A 164 8.92 -9.18 3.63
N ASP A 165 8.60 -7.90 3.44
CA ASP A 165 9.10 -7.07 2.34
C ASP A 165 9.79 -5.84 2.94
N VAL A 166 11.06 -5.55 2.59
CA VAL A 166 11.70 -4.27 2.93
C VAL A 166 11.27 -3.21 1.91
N VAL A 167 10.64 -2.15 2.41
CA VAL A 167 10.17 -1.01 1.65
C VAL A 167 11.18 0.13 1.76
N THR A 168 11.65 0.61 0.61
CA THR A 168 12.47 1.83 0.53
C THR A 168 11.57 3.04 0.48
N LEU A 169 11.74 3.96 1.43
CA LEU A 169 10.94 5.17 1.59
C LEU A 169 11.84 6.40 1.39
N TYR A 170 11.24 7.52 0.98
CA TYR A 170 11.93 8.81 0.81
C TYR A 170 13.22 8.72 -0.01
N GLN A 171 13.18 8.00 -1.14
CA GLN A 171 14.33 7.80 -2.04
C GLN A 171 15.59 7.22 -1.35
N GLY A 172 15.40 6.37 -0.33
CA GLY A 172 16.49 5.78 0.46
C GLY A 172 16.81 6.53 1.75
N GLY A 173 16.00 7.52 2.12
CA GLY A 173 16.07 8.16 3.43
C GLY A 173 15.64 7.23 4.57
N LEU A 174 14.72 6.29 4.31
CA LEU A 174 14.28 5.28 5.29
C LEU A 174 14.10 3.90 4.63
N TYR A 175 14.28 2.87 5.43
CA TYR A 175 14.01 1.48 5.07
C TYR A 175 13.17 0.83 6.16
N HIS A 176 11.94 0.43 5.81
CA HIS A 176 11.03 -0.22 6.75
C HIS A 176 10.76 -1.66 6.31
N LEU A 177 10.80 -2.60 7.25
CA LEU A 177 10.37 -3.98 7.06
C LEU A 177 8.86 -4.09 7.31
N TYR A 178 8.10 -4.46 6.28
CA TYR A 178 6.66 -4.69 6.36
C TYR A 178 6.40 -6.18 6.43
N ARG A 179 5.67 -6.62 7.45
CA ARG A 179 5.30 -8.03 7.66
C ARG A 179 3.83 -8.23 7.38
N TYR A 180 3.50 -9.18 6.51
CA TYR A 180 2.16 -9.45 6.04
C TYR A 180 1.70 -10.86 6.40
N LYS A 181 0.46 -10.97 6.87
CA LYS A 181 -0.27 -12.24 6.86
C LYS A 181 -0.83 -12.45 5.47
N LYS A 182 -0.46 -13.58 4.88
CA LYS A 182 -0.81 -13.96 3.51
C LYS A 182 -1.99 -14.93 3.50
N TYR A 183 -2.99 -14.65 2.66
CA TYR A 183 -4.12 -15.53 2.37
C TYR A 183 -4.10 -15.94 0.89
N THR A 184 -4.11 -17.24 0.62
CA THR A 184 -4.03 -17.81 -0.75
C THR A 184 -5.24 -18.69 -1.12
N ASP A 185 -6.19 -18.89 -0.19
CA ASP A 185 -7.52 -19.41 -0.50
C ASP A 185 -8.50 -18.25 -0.40
N VAL A 186 -8.64 -17.52 -1.51
CA VAL A 186 -9.50 -16.35 -1.64
C VAL A 186 -10.61 -16.73 -2.61
N ARG A 187 -11.85 -16.42 -2.25
CA ARG A 187 -13.01 -16.88 -3.02
C ARG A 187 -13.92 -15.75 -3.44
N LEU A 188 -14.39 -15.82 -4.68
CA LEU A 188 -15.40 -14.93 -5.22
C LEU A 188 -16.76 -15.27 -4.60
N VAL A 189 -17.33 -14.29 -3.91
CA VAL A 189 -18.67 -14.38 -3.32
C VAL A 189 -19.70 -13.74 -4.24
N MET A 190 -19.46 -12.50 -4.64
CA MET A 190 -20.39 -11.72 -5.44
C MET A 190 -19.65 -10.70 -6.29
N ALA A 191 -20.13 -10.50 -7.52
CA ALA A 191 -19.82 -9.35 -8.35
C ALA A 191 -21.09 -8.91 -9.10
N PRO A 192 -21.42 -7.61 -9.13
CA PRO A 192 -22.51 -7.11 -9.96
C PRO A 192 -22.18 -7.25 -11.45
N GLU A 193 -23.19 -7.11 -12.31
CA GLU A 193 -23.01 -7.05 -13.75
C GLU A 193 -22.11 -5.87 -14.16
N HIS A 194 -21.34 -6.03 -15.24
CA HIS A 194 -20.41 -5.00 -15.71
C HIS A 194 -21.10 -3.65 -15.96
N GLY A 195 -22.33 -3.67 -16.48
CA GLY A 195 -23.10 -2.46 -16.77
C GLY A 195 -23.45 -1.64 -15.53
N ILE A 196 -23.54 -2.27 -14.35
CA ILE A 196 -23.67 -1.57 -13.06
C ILE A 196 -22.29 -1.14 -12.57
N ALA A 197 -21.30 -2.03 -12.66
CA ALA A 197 -19.98 -1.83 -12.10
C ALA A 197 -19.15 -0.74 -12.76
N PHE A 198 -19.32 -0.54 -14.06
CA PHE A 198 -18.59 0.43 -14.89
C PHE A 198 -19.57 1.33 -15.65
N PHE A 199 -20.64 1.72 -14.97
CA PHE A 199 -21.63 2.64 -15.53
C PHE A 199 -20.98 3.97 -15.92
N GLY A 200 -21.20 4.40 -17.16
CA GLY A 200 -20.63 5.64 -17.70
C GLY A 200 -19.27 5.48 -18.38
N GLY A 201 -18.55 4.38 -18.14
CA GLY A 201 -17.33 3.93 -18.82
C GLY A 201 -16.32 4.97 -19.33
N ASP A 202 -15.55 4.58 -20.34
CA ASP A 202 -14.65 5.47 -21.07
C ASP A 202 -15.45 6.14 -22.21
N THR A 203 -16.11 7.25 -21.91
CA THR A 203 -16.85 8.08 -22.90
C THR A 203 -16.00 9.19 -23.50
#